data_AF-A0A8S2NX18-F1
#
_entry.id   AF-A0A8S2NX18-F1
#
_cell.length_a   1.000
_cell.length_b   1.000
_cell.length_c   1.000
_cell.angle_alpha   90.00
_cell.angle_beta   90.00
_cell.angle_gamma   90.00
#
_symmetry.space_group_name_H-M   'P 1'
#
loop_
_entity.id
_entity.type
_entity.pdbx_description
1 polymer ?
#
loop_
_entity_poly.entity_id
_entity_poly.type
_entity_poly.pdbx_seq_one_letter_code
_entity_poly.pdbx_strand_id
1 'polypeptide(L)'
;MRVVIIGSGLIGRCWSVIFARTKHDVYLYDTIPSMLTLALADIRQQLEQLDRFNLLFNQTVDDIFKHVYTIEDEEKLNELFRQGIDHVQECIPEDVEMKKNLFLQFDKIVPLNSLFASSSSCIMPSKFTEQMTTRNRCIVAHPINPPTTIPLVEIIGAPWT
;
A
#
# COMPACT_ATOMS: atom_id res chain seq x y z
N MET A 1 1.02 13.39 -0.02
CA MET A 1 0.02 12.51 0.61
C MET A 1 0.73 11.62 1.62
N ARG A 2 0.02 11.17 2.65
CA ARG A 2 0.46 10.11 3.56
C ARG A 2 -0.22 8.80 3.13
N VAL A 3 0.58 7.80 2.83
CA VAL A 3 0.15 6.52 2.29
C VAL A 3 0.49 5.43 3.29
N VAL A 4 -0.47 4.58 3.64
CA VAL A 4 -0.22 3.35 4.39
C VAL A 4 -0.24 2.19 3.43
N ILE A 5 0.75 1.30 3.52
CA ILE A 5 0.79 0.04 2.79
C ILE A 5 0.70 -1.09 3.81
N ILE A 6 -0.31 -1.95 3.69
CA ILE A 6 -0.53 -3.08 4.59
C ILE A 6 -0.01 -4.35 3.91
N GLY A 7 1.07 -4.92 4.44
CA GLY A 7 1.76 -6.08 3.90
C GLY A 7 3.05 -5.68 3.17
N SER A 8 4.17 -6.21 3.65
CA SER A 8 5.53 -5.88 3.16
C SER A 8 6.10 -6.94 2.22
N GLY A 9 5.24 -7.73 1.57
CA GLY A 9 5.61 -8.66 0.50
C GLY A 9 6.05 -7.94 -0.78
N LEU A 10 6.23 -8.70 -1.86
CA LEU A 10 6.72 -8.19 -3.15
C LEU A 10 5.92 -6.97 -3.65
N ILE A 11 4.60 -7.06 -3.67
CA ILE A 11 3.73 -6.00 -4.18
C ILE A 11 3.74 -4.76 -3.28
N GLY A 12 3.72 -4.94 -1.96
CA GLY A 12 3.78 -3.82 -1.00
C GLY A 12 5.08 -3.03 -1.11
N ARG A 13 6.22 -3.71 -1.31
CA ARG A 13 7.53 -3.06 -1.57
C ARG A 13 7.49 -2.25 -2.86
N CYS A 14 6.91 -2.80 -3.92
CA CYS A 14 6.80 -2.09 -5.19
C CYS A 14 5.93 -0.84 -5.08
N TRP A 15 4.77 -0.92 -4.41
CA TRP A 15 3.94 0.25 -4.12
C TRP A 15 4.68 1.28 -3.28
N SER A 16 5.49 0.84 -2.32
CA SER A 16 6.31 1.73 -1.50
C SER A 16 7.27 2.55 -2.37
N VAL A 17 7.94 1.89 -3.32
CA VAL A 17 8.81 2.55 -4.30
C VAL A 17 8.02 3.51 -5.19
N ILE A 18 6.86 3.11 -5.70
CA ILE A 18 6.03 3.93 -6.61
C ILE A 18 5.58 5.23 -5.91
N PHE A 19 5.01 5.14 -4.71
CA PHE A 19 4.54 6.31 -3.96
C PHE A 19 5.69 7.17 -3.43
N ALA A 20 6.78 6.57 -2.94
CA ALA A 20 7.92 7.34 -2.44
C ALA A 20 8.59 8.13 -3.57
N ARG A 21 8.68 7.57 -4.79
CA ARG A 21 9.24 8.26 -5.98
C ARG A 21 8.47 9.54 -6.34
N THR A 22 7.21 9.67 -5.93
CA THR A 22 6.39 10.87 -6.13
C THR A 22 6.37 11.79 -4.91
N LYS A 23 7.32 11.62 -3.97
CA LYS A 23 7.47 12.45 -2.76
C LYS A 23 6.28 12.34 -1.80
N HIS A 24 5.69 11.14 -1.70
CA HIS A 24 4.67 10.84 -0.70
C HIS A 24 5.29 10.06 0.45
N ASP A 25 4.88 10.38 1.67
CA ASP A 25 5.31 9.65 2.86
C ASP A 25 4.58 8.31 2.89
N VAL A 26 5.36 7.23 2.88
CA VAL A 26 4.86 5.85 2.84
C VAL A 26 5.14 5.19 4.18
N TYR A 27 4.09 4.69 4.82
CA TYR A 27 4.15 3.92 6.05
C TYR A 27 3.86 2.46 5.72
N LEU A 28 4.92 1.65 5.68
CA LEU A 28 4.83 0.22 5.41
C LEU A 28 4.55 -0.53 6.71
N TYR A 29 3.39 -1.18 6.80
CA TYR A 29 2.96 -1.97 7.93
C TYR A 29 3.03 -3.47 7.64
N ASP A 30 3.54 -4.24 8.59
CA ASP A 30 3.51 -5.70 8.56
C ASP A 30 3.44 -6.24 10.00
N THR A 31 2.74 -7.35 10.19
CA THR A 31 2.63 -8.01 11.50
C THR A 31 3.88 -8.80 11.86
N ILE A 32 4.79 -9.02 10.89
CA ILE A 32 6.05 -9.75 11.08
C ILE A 32 7.22 -8.76 10.98
N PRO A 33 7.84 -8.33 12.11
CA PRO A 33 8.88 -7.30 12.09
C PRO A 33 10.09 -7.62 11.21
N SER A 34 10.47 -8.90 11.10
CA SER A 34 11.58 -9.31 10.22
C SER A 34 11.30 -9.07 8.73
N MET A 35 10.03 -9.08 8.32
CA MET A 35 9.64 -8.77 6.94
C MET A 35 9.85 -7.30 6.60
N LEU A 36 9.68 -6.39 7.57
CA LEU A 36 9.95 -4.95 7.39
C LEU A 36 11.43 -4.68 7.15
N THR A 37 12.32 -5.33 7.89
CA THR A 37 13.78 -5.23 7.67
C THR A 37 14.17 -5.68 6.26
N LEU A 38 13.63 -6.82 5.82
CA LEU A 38 13.85 -7.33 4.46
C LEU A 38 13.25 -6.38 3.41
N ALA A 39 12.08 -5.82 3.67
CA ALA A 39 11.41 -4.88 2.78
C ALA A 39 12.20 -3.59 2.60
N LEU A 40 12.77 -3.02 3.67
CA LEU A 40 13.60 -1.81 3.57
C LEU A 40 14.85 -2.04 2.72
N ALA A 41 15.54 -3.17 2.90
CA ALA A 41 16.70 -3.53 2.10
C ALA A 41 16.34 -3.69 0.62
N ASP A 42 15.23 -4.39 0.34
CA ASP A 42 14.74 -4.63 -1.02
C ASP A 42 14.25 -3.35 -1.71
N ILE A 43 13.53 -2.47 -1.00
CA ILE A 43 13.11 -1.15 -1.49
C ILE A 43 14.34 -0.33 -1.89
N ARG A 44 15.37 -0.28 -1.05
CA ARG A 44 16.62 0.43 -1.38
C ARG A 44 17.28 -0.17 -2.62
N GLN A 45 17.38 -1.49 -2.69
CA GLN A 45 17.91 -2.19 -3.86
C GLN A 45 17.12 -1.88 -5.14
N GLN A 46 15.79 -1.86 -5.08
CA GLN A 46 14.94 -1.50 -6.21
C GLN A 46 15.19 -0.06 -6.68
N LEU A 47 15.34 0.90 -5.74
CA LEU A 47 15.68 2.28 -6.07
C LEU A 47 17.05 2.38 -6.75
N GLU A 48 18.07 1.68 -6.24
CA GLU A 48 19.39 1.60 -6.86
C GLU A 48 19.32 0.99 -8.26
N GLN A 49 18.50 -0.05 -8.46
CA GLN A 49 18.28 -0.63 -9.79
C GLN A 49 17.66 0.38 -10.75
N LEU A 50 16.64 1.13 -10.32
CA LEU A 50 16.01 2.17 -11.13
C LEU A 50 16.96 3.32 -11.44
N ASP A 51 17.83 3.70 -10.51
CA ASP A 51 18.86 4.73 -10.69
C ASP A 51 19.84 4.38 -11.81
N ARG A 52 20.28 3.11 -11.86
CA ARG A 52 21.16 2.61 -12.94
C ARG A 52 20.56 2.79 -14.34
N PHE A 53 19.23 2.86 -14.45
CA PHE A 53 18.51 3.09 -15.70
C PHE A 53 17.99 4.54 -15.85
N ASN A 54 18.42 5.46 -14.98
CA ASN A 54 17.98 6.86 -14.93
C ASN A 54 16.46 7.02 -14.75
N LEU A 55 15.82 6.12 -14.00
CA LEU A 55 14.36 6.09 -13.79
C LEU A 55 13.92 6.80 -12.49
N LEU A 56 14.81 7.54 -11.80
CA LEU A 56 14.48 8.25 -10.55
C LEU A 56 14.00 9.70 -10.74
N PHE A 57 13.84 10.16 -11.98
CA PHE A 57 13.30 11.50 -12.30
C PHE A 57 14.08 12.65 -11.63
N ASN A 58 15.41 12.63 -11.76
CA ASN A 58 16.33 13.61 -11.15
C ASN A 58 16.35 13.63 -9.60
N GLN A 59 15.95 12.53 -8.97
CA GLN A 59 16.07 12.33 -7.52
C GLN A 59 17.15 11.30 -7.23
N THR A 60 17.81 11.43 -6.08
CA THR A 60 18.72 10.38 -5.60
C THR A 60 17.93 9.25 -4.93
N VAL A 61 18.57 8.09 -4.73
CA VAL A 61 18.01 7.00 -3.92
C VAL A 61 17.62 7.50 -2.52
N ASP A 62 18.49 8.29 -1.87
CA ASP A 62 18.25 8.79 -0.52
C ASP A 62 17.13 9.84 -0.46
N ASP A 63 16.96 10.65 -1.52
CA ASP A 63 15.84 11.59 -1.64
C ASP A 63 14.49 10.89 -1.62
N ILE A 64 14.42 9.67 -2.16
CA ILE A 64 13.19 8.89 -2.21
C ILE A 64 13.06 8.07 -0.94
N PHE A 65 14.14 7.40 -0.51
CA PHE A 65 14.12 6.48 0.62
C PHE A 65 13.76 7.16 1.95
N LYS A 66 14.08 8.45 2.12
CA LYS A 66 13.70 9.22 3.32
C LYS A 66 12.18 9.33 3.56
N HIS A 67 11.38 9.05 2.53
CA HIS A 67 9.92 9.03 2.61
C HIS A 67 9.34 7.65 2.97
N VAL A 68 10.17 6.64 3.21
CA VAL A 68 9.74 5.28 3.56
C VAL A 68 9.92 5.05 5.05
N TYR A 69 8.80 4.82 5.74
CA TYR A 69 8.71 4.55 7.17
C TYR A 69 8.14 3.14 7.38
N THR A 70 8.43 2.53 8.53
CA THR A 70 7.89 1.22 8.90
C THR A 70 7.06 1.29 10.16
N ILE A 71 6.02 0.48 10.23
CA ILE A 71 5.16 0.33 11.41
C ILE A 71 5.00 -1.16 11.68
N GLU A 72 5.42 -1.60 12.86
CA GLU A 72 5.35 -2.99 13.30
C GLU A 72 4.21 -3.26 14.29
N ASP A 73 3.59 -2.19 14.79
CA ASP A 73 2.62 -2.21 15.87
C ASP A 73 1.28 -1.63 15.42
N GLU A 74 0.21 -2.37 15.69
CA GLU A 74 -1.14 -1.98 15.26
C GLU A 74 -1.66 -0.76 16.03
N GLU A 75 -1.27 -0.57 17.29
CA GLU A 75 -1.68 0.61 18.06
C GLU A 75 -1.09 1.88 17.45
N LYS A 76 0.20 1.87 17.07
CA LYS A 76 0.86 2.95 16.31
C LYS A 76 0.21 3.17 14.95
N LEU A 77 -0.20 2.11 14.26
CA LEU A 77 -0.95 2.23 13.01
C LEU A 77 -2.28 2.94 13.22
N ASN A 78 -3.01 2.58 14.28
CA ASN A 78 -4.28 3.20 14.64
C ASN A 78 -4.11 4.67 15.04
N GLU A 79 -3.04 5.02 15.77
CA GLU A 79 -2.67 6.41 16.04
C GLU A 79 -2.39 7.19 14.77
N LEU A 80 -1.64 6.59 13.83
CA LEU A 80 -1.36 7.19 12.53
C LEU A 80 -2.65 7.48 11.76
N PHE A 81 -3.59 6.53 11.74
CA PHE A 81 -4.90 6.74 11.12
C PHE A 81 -5.65 7.93 11.75
N ARG A 82 -5.62 8.08 13.07
CA ARG A 82 -6.24 9.22 13.77
C ARG A 82 -5.59 10.57 13.42
N GLN A 83 -4.32 10.57 13.04
CA GLN A 83 -3.61 11.78 12.58
C GLN A 83 -3.94 12.16 11.13
N GLY A 84 -4.65 11.31 10.40
CA GLY A 84 -4.99 11.52 8.99
C GLY A 84 -4.04 10.82 8.04
N ILE A 85 -4.64 10.05 7.12
CA ILE A 85 -4.02 9.32 6.02
C ILE A 85 -4.86 9.58 4.76
N ASP A 86 -4.22 9.68 3.61
CA ASP A 86 -4.92 9.95 2.34
C ASP A 86 -5.25 8.65 1.60
N HIS A 87 -4.36 7.65 1.68
CA HIS A 87 -4.45 6.41 0.93
C HIS A 87 -4.01 5.22 1.78
N VAL A 88 -4.77 4.13 1.72
CA VAL A 88 -4.40 2.82 2.27
C VAL A 88 -4.35 1.82 1.13
N GLN A 89 -3.22 1.15 0.96
CA GLN A 89 -3.00 0.11 -0.05
C GLN A 89 -2.79 -1.25 0.64
N GLU A 90 -3.77 -2.13 0.53
CA GLU A 90 -3.69 -3.50 1.00
C GLU A 90 -2.91 -4.38 0.00
N CYS A 91 -1.93 -5.12 0.53
CA CYS A 91 -1.01 -6.01 -0.19
C CYS A 91 -0.77 -7.34 0.56
N ILE A 92 -1.73 -7.75 1.40
CA ILE A 92 -1.75 -9.03 2.10
C ILE A 92 -2.02 -10.20 1.12
N PRO A 93 -1.84 -11.46 1.54
CA PRO A 93 -2.05 -12.62 0.68
C PRO A 93 -3.40 -12.64 -0.05
N GLU A 94 -3.42 -13.31 -1.20
CA GLU A 94 -4.59 -13.40 -2.08
C GLU A 94 -5.62 -14.41 -1.54
N ASP A 95 -6.23 -14.07 -0.41
CA ASP A 95 -7.27 -14.83 0.28
C ASP A 95 -8.47 -13.93 0.64
N VAL A 96 -9.67 -14.36 0.27
CA VAL A 96 -10.89 -13.54 0.43
C VAL A 96 -11.21 -13.29 1.89
N GLU A 97 -11.09 -14.30 2.76
CA GLU A 97 -11.44 -14.18 4.17
C GLU A 97 -10.42 -13.31 4.91
N MET A 98 -9.13 -13.45 4.61
CA MET A 98 -8.10 -12.57 5.17
C MET A 98 -8.35 -11.10 4.80
N LYS A 99 -8.62 -10.82 3.51
CA LYS A 99 -8.92 -9.46 3.06
C LYS A 99 -10.19 -8.92 3.71
N LYS A 100 -11.26 -9.71 3.72
CA LYS A 100 -12.52 -9.32 4.36
C LYS A 100 -12.32 -8.97 5.85
N ASN A 101 -11.60 -9.80 6.60
CA ASN A 101 -11.31 -9.56 8.01
C ASN A 101 -10.50 -8.26 8.20
N LEU A 102 -9.47 -8.05 7.39
CA LEU A 102 -8.65 -6.83 7.43
C LEU A 102 -9.46 -5.57 7.13
N PHE A 103 -10.24 -5.59 6.05
CA PHE A 103 -11.06 -4.45 5.65
C PHE A 103 -12.13 -4.12 6.70
N LEU A 104 -12.75 -5.13 7.31
CA LEU A 104 -13.69 -4.94 8.42
C LEU A 104 -13.03 -4.42 9.70
N GLN A 105 -11.85 -4.93 10.04
CA GLN A 105 -11.05 -4.46 11.18
C GLN A 105 -10.80 -2.94 11.09
N PHE A 106 -10.48 -2.46 9.89
CA PHE A 106 -10.12 -1.06 9.66
C PHE A 106 -11.27 -0.16 9.20
N ASP A 107 -12.50 -0.67 9.06
CA ASP A 107 -13.65 0.02 8.47
C ASP A 107 -13.93 1.39 9.13
N LYS A 108 -13.88 1.45 10.46
CA LYS A 108 -14.13 2.68 11.25
C LYS A 108 -12.86 3.34 11.78
N ILE A 109 -11.69 2.74 11.54
CA ILE A 109 -10.41 3.23 12.03
C ILE A 109 -9.74 4.10 10.96
N VAL A 110 -9.72 3.63 9.72
CA VAL A 110 -9.18 4.40 8.60
C VAL A 110 -10.06 5.63 8.37
N PRO A 111 -9.49 6.83 8.18
CA PRO A 111 -10.27 8.04 7.99
C PRO A 111 -11.27 7.92 6.83
N LEU A 112 -12.46 8.50 7.02
CA LEU A 112 -13.56 8.42 6.03
C LEU A 112 -13.20 9.05 4.68
N ASN A 113 -12.28 10.02 4.67
CA ASN A 113 -11.80 10.67 3.46
C ASN A 113 -10.61 9.95 2.79
N SER A 114 -10.12 8.85 3.37
CA SER A 114 -9.04 8.06 2.76
C SER A 114 -9.57 7.08 1.73
N LEU A 115 -8.85 6.94 0.62
CA LEU A 115 -9.05 5.83 -0.32
C LEU A 115 -8.55 4.53 0.32
N PHE A 116 -9.34 3.44 0.26
CA PHE A 116 -8.92 2.13 0.77
C PHE A 116 -8.86 1.11 -0.38
N ALA A 117 -7.68 0.99 -0.97
CA ALA A 117 -7.44 0.16 -2.15
C ALA A 117 -6.84 -1.20 -1.77
N SER A 118 -7.17 -2.23 -2.56
CA SER A 118 -6.52 -3.54 -2.53
C SER A 118 -5.68 -3.76 -3.78
N SER A 119 -4.54 -4.45 -3.66
CA SER A 119 -3.72 -4.88 -4.80
C SER A 119 -4.13 -6.23 -5.38
N SER A 120 -5.32 -6.74 -5.02
CA SER A 120 -5.80 -8.03 -5.49
C SER A 120 -5.81 -8.12 -7.02
N SER A 121 -5.46 -9.29 -7.55
CA SER A 121 -5.45 -9.57 -8.99
C SER A 121 -6.75 -10.22 -9.45
N CYS A 122 -7.36 -11.06 -8.61
CA CYS A 122 -8.46 -11.93 -9.02
C CYS A 122 -9.72 -11.81 -8.14
N ILE A 123 -9.65 -11.09 -7.03
CA ILE A 123 -10.77 -10.95 -6.09
C ILE A 123 -11.48 -9.63 -6.36
N MET A 124 -12.75 -9.71 -6.76
CA MET A 124 -13.57 -8.52 -6.95
C MET A 124 -13.73 -7.75 -5.63
N PRO A 125 -13.70 -6.40 -5.65
CA PRO A 125 -13.85 -5.57 -4.45
C PRO A 125 -15.13 -5.87 -3.68
N SER A 126 -16.21 -6.25 -4.38
CA SER A 126 -17.48 -6.62 -3.75
C SER A 126 -17.37 -7.80 -2.79
N LYS A 127 -16.38 -8.70 -2.96
CA LYS A 127 -16.24 -9.91 -2.12
C LYS A 127 -15.69 -9.64 -0.73
N PHE A 128 -14.91 -8.57 -0.54
CA PHE A 128 -14.31 -8.23 0.75
C PHE A 128 -14.81 -6.91 1.35
N THR A 129 -15.59 -6.11 0.60
CA THR A 129 -16.12 -4.81 1.08
C THR A 129 -17.62 -4.79 1.36
N GLU A 130 -18.36 -5.85 1.03
CA GLU A 130 -19.84 -5.87 1.13
C GLU A 130 -20.37 -5.52 2.53
N GLN A 131 -19.67 -5.99 3.57
CA GLN A 131 -20.08 -5.83 4.96
C GLN A 131 -19.56 -4.55 5.63
N MET A 132 -18.72 -3.78 4.94
CA MET A 132 -18.18 -2.52 5.47
C MET A 132 -19.24 -1.41 5.45
N THR A 133 -19.22 -0.58 6.48
CA THR A 133 -20.06 0.63 6.57
C THR A 133 -19.53 1.77 5.72
N THR A 134 -18.22 1.80 5.44
CA THR A 134 -17.53 2.86 4.67
C THR A 134 -17.13 2.42 3.26
N ARG A 135 -17.81 1.40 2.72
CA ARG A 135 -17.43 0.67 1.49
C ARG A 135 -17.35 1.49 0.20
N ASN A 136 -17.97 2.67 0.15
CA ASN A 136 -18.01 3.54 -1.04
C ASN A 136 -16.66 4.18 -1.41
N ARG A 137 -15.63 4.00 -0.58
CA ARG A 137 -14.25 4.46 -0.82
C ARG A 137 -13.29 3.30 -1.09
N CYS A 138 -13.81 2.10 -1.29
CA CYS A 138 -12.99 0.90 -1.48
C CYS A 138 -12.91 0.51 -2.95
N ILE A 139 -11.70 0.27 -3.44
CA ILE A 139 -11.42 -0.15 -4.81
C ILE A 139 -10.39 -1.29 -4.82
N VAL A 140 -10.22 -1.93 -5.96
CA VAL A 140 -8.96 -2.61 -6.29
C VAL A 140 -8.13 -1.69 -7.18
N ALA A 141 -6.86 -1.51 -6.83
CA ALA A 141 -5.84 -0.87 -7.65
C ALA A 141 -4.77 -1.93 -7.96
N HIS A 142 -4.93 -2.61 -9.08
CA HIS A 142 -4.12 -3.76 -9.48
C HIS A 142 -2.94 -3.31 -10.34
N PRO A 143 -1.69 -3.43 -9.86
CA PRO A 143 -0.53 -3.10 -10.66
C PRO A 143 -0.16 -4.24 -11.61
N ILE A 144 0.41 -3.92 -12.77
CA ILE A 144 0.94 -4.93 -13.69
C ILE A 144 2.40 -5.25 -13.38
N ASN A 145 2.77 -6.53 -13.42
CA ASN A 145 4.11 -6.99 -13.07
C ASN A 145 5.13 -6.80 -14.23
N PRO A 146 6.30 -6.14 -14.02
CA PRO A 146 6.80 -5.58 -12.77
C PRO A 146 6.21 -4.19 -12.44
N PRO A 147 5.66 -3.97 -11.23
CA PRO A 147 4.93 -2.73 -10.93
C PRO A 147 5.79 -1.47 -10.96
N THR A 148 7.08 -1.57 -10.62
CA THR A 148 7.97 -0.40 -10.54
C THR A 148 8.43 0.11 -11.91
N THR A 149 8.22 -0.68 -12.98
CA THR A 149 8.61 -0.35 -14.36
C THR A 149 7.45 -0.23 -15.32
N ILE A 150 6.36 -0.99 -15.15
CA ILE A 150 5.18 -0.88 -16.02
C ILE A 150 4.25 0.21 -15.47
N PRO A 151 4.01 1.30 -16.22
CA PRO A 151 3.20 2.43 -15.75
C PRO A 151 1.69 2.18 -15.98
N LEU A 152 1.18 1.03 -15.53
CA LEU A 152 -0.23 0.67 -15.65
C LEU A 152 -0.76 0.12 -14.34
N VAL A 153 -1.90 0.67 -13.92
CA VAL A 153 -2.69 0.23 -12.78
C VAL A 153 -4.13 0.09 -13.25
N GLU A 154 -4.70 -1.09 -13.09
CA GLU A 154 -6.11 -1.33 -13.35
C GLU A 154 -6.93 -0.94 -12.11
N ILE A 155 -7.96 -0.11 -12.31
CA ILE A 155 -8.86 0.34 -11.24
C ILE A 155 -10.18 -0.41 -11.37
N ILE A 156 -10.58 -1.12 -10.32
CA ILE A 156 -11.81 -1.92 -10.29
C ILE A 156 -12.68 -1.47 -9.12
N GLY A 157 -13.91 -1.05 -9.45
CA GLY A 157 -14.94 -0.68 -8.49
C GLY A 157 -15.86 -1.83 -8.11
N ALA A 158 -16.60 -1.64 -7.03
CA ALA A 158 -17.76 -2.45 -6.67
C ALA A 158 -19.05 -1.68 -7.03
N PRO A 159 -20.25 -2.28 -7.00
CA PRO A 159 -21.51 -1.56 -7.30
C PRO A 159 -21.80 -0.32 -6.43
N TRP A 160 -21.04 -0.11 -5.35
CA TRP A 160 -21.17 1.00 -4.42
C TRP A 160 -20.01 2.01 -4.47
N THR A 161 -19.08 1.86 -5.41
CA THR A 161 -17.91 2.73 -5.59
C THR A 161 -17.87 3.32 -6.99
#